data_AF-A0A377JI53-F1
#
_entry.id   AF-A0A377JI53-F1
#
_cell.length_a   1.000
_cell.length_b   1.000
_cell.length_c   1.000
_cell.angle_alpha   90.00
_cell.angle_beta   90.00
_cell.angle_gamma   90.00
#
_symmetry.space_group_name_H-M   'P 1'
#
loop_
_entity.id
_entity.type
_entity.pdbx_description
1 polymer ?
#
loop_
_entity_poly.entity_id
_entity_poly.type
_entity_poly.pdbx_seq_one_letter_code
_entity_poly.pdbx_strand_id
1 'polypeptide(L)' 'MLKGIHPAISPELLKTLAEMRHGDEIILSDAHFPTHLLHSNVSLRMASPLLRYLKVLRSF' A
#
# COMPACT_ATOMS: atom_id res chain seq x y z
N MET A 1 14.55 -10.32 3.76
CA MET A 1 13.12 -10.29 4.12
C MET A 1 13.00 -9.97 5.60
N LEU A 2 12.13 -9.04 5.98
CA LEU A 2 11.91 -8.65 7.38
C LEU A 2 11.06 -9.71 8.09
N LYS A 3 11.40 -10.07 9.33
CA LYS A 3 10.62 -11.02 10.13
C LYS A 3 9.29 -10.37 10.51
N GLY A 4 8.17 -11.07 10.27
CA GLY A 4 6.82 -10.59 10.60
C GLY A 4 6.15 -9.69 9.57
N ILE A 5 6.86 -9.24 8.53
CA ILE A 5 6.28 -8.40 7.47
C ILE A 5 6.05 -9.22 6.21
N HIS A 6 4.81 -9.22 5.72
CA HIS A 6 4.44 -9.99 4.53
C HIS A 6 5.19 -9.45 3.29
N PRO A 7 5.81 -10.30 2.44
CA PRO A 7 6.65 -9.87 1.30
C PRO A 7 5.89 -9.18 0.15
N ALA A 8 4.58 -8.99 0.32
CA ALA A 8 3.77 -8.19 -0.60
C ALA A 8 3.90 -6.69 -0.32
N ILE A 9 4.35 -6.31 0.89
CA ILE A 9 4.62 -4.90 1.23
C ILE A 9 5.98 -4.53 0.65
N SER A 10 6.00 -3.55 -0.25
CA SER A 10 7.25 -2.96 -0.75
C SER A 10 7.86 -2.03 0.31
N PRO A 11 9.18 -1.78 0.27
CA PRO A 11 9.82 -0.82 1.17
C PRO A 11 9.16 0.56 1.16
N GLU A 12 8.71 1.03 -0.01
CA GLU A 12 8.02 2.32 -0.17
C GLU A 12 6.66 2.32 0.52
N LEU A 13 5.86 1.26 0.34
CA LEU A 13 4.56 1.14 1.01
C LEU A 13 4.75 1.04 2.54
N LEU A 14 5.75 0.30 3.00
CA LEU A 14 6.05 0.20 4.44
C LEU A 14 6.43 1.55 5.02
N LYS A 15 7.22 2.35 4.29
CA LYS A 15 7.56 3.72 4.69
C LYS A 15 6.31 4.59 4.78
N THR A 16 5.45 4.58 3.77
CA THR A 16 4.19 5.33 3.78
C THR A 16 3.32 4.94 4.97
N LEU A 17 3.15 3.64 5.24
CA LEU A 17 2.38 3.16 6.39
C LEU A 17 3.00 3.58 7.74
N ALA A 18 4.32 3.65 7.83
CA ALA A 18 5.00 4.11 9.04
C ALA A 18 4.91 5.63 9.26
N GLU A 19 4.73 6.41 8.19
CA GLU A 19 4.54 7.86 8.23
C GLU A 19 3.07 8.27 8.47
N MET A 20 2.12 7.37 8.19
CA MET A 20 0.69 7.60 8.43
C MET A 20 0.37 7.78 9.92
N ARG A 21 -0.42 8.80 10.22
CA ARG A 21 -0.94 9.13 11.55
C ARG A 21 -2.37 8.60 11.71
N HIS A 22 -2.87 8.61 12.94
CA HIS A 22 -4.27 8.25 13.19
C HIS A 22 -5.20 9.25 12.48
N GLY A 23 -6.01 8.74 11.55
CA GLY A 23 -6.88 9.55 10.69
C GLY A 23 -6.37 9.73 9.26
N ASP A 24 -5.14 9.31 8.94
CA ASP A 24 -4.66 9.29 7.56
C ASP A 24 -5.27 8.11 6.80
N GLU A 25 -5.63 8.35 5.55
CA GLU A 25 -6.27 7.36 4.68
C GLU A 25 -5.34 6.91 3.56
N ILE A 26 -5.47 5.64 3.18
CA ILE A 26 -4.76 5.05 2.05
C ILE A 26 -5.77 4.42 1.10
N ILE A 27 -5.65 4.74 -0.19
CA ILE A 27 -6.50 4.20 -1.23
C ILE A 27 -5.77 3.05 -1.92
N LEU A 28 -6.32 1.85 -1.82
CA LEU A 28 -5.89 0.71 -2.62
C LEU A 28 -6.71 0.71 -3.93
N SER A 29 -6.02 0.91 -5.05
CA SER A 29 -6.65 1.02 -6.37
C SER A 29 -6.02 0.09 -7.39
N ASP A 30 -6.77 -0.24 -8.45
CA ASP A 30 -6.29 -1.07 -9.54
C ASP A 30 -5.48 -0.26 -10.58
N ALA A 31 -5.06 -0.93 -11.65
CA ALA A 31 -4.27 -0.32 -12.71
C ALA A 31 -5.04 0.73 -13.56
N HIS A 32 -6.36 0.78 -13.49
CA HIS A 32 -7.20 1.70 -14.27
C HIS A 32 -7.57 2.98 -13.49
N PHE A 33 -7.34 3.01 -12.18
CA PHE A 33 -7.60 4.20 -11.38
C PHE A 33 -6.55 5.29 -11.68
N PRO A 34 -6.96 6.55 -11.91
CA PRO A 34 -6.05 7.65 -12.30
C PRO A 34 -5.26 8.20 -11.10
N THR A 35 -4.50 7.35 -10.42
CA THR A 35 -3.70 7.68 -9.22
C THR A 35 -2.79 8.89 -9.43
N HIS A 36 -2.06 8.93 -10.54
CA HIS A 36 -1.09 9.97 -10.86
C HIS A 36 -1.69 11.36 -11.11
N LEU A 37 -2.99 11.43 -11.43
CA LEU A 37 -3.68 12.71 -11.65
C LEU A 37 -4.28 13.27 -10.35
N LEU A 38 -4.60 12.39 -9.41
CA LEU A 38 -5.37 12.73 -8.21
C LEU A 38 -4.53 12.79 -6.94
N HIS A 39 -3.36 12.14 -6.90
CA HIS A 39 -2.57 11.99 -5.68
C HIS A 39 -1.07 12.21 -5.94
N SER A 40 -0.40 12.91 -5.02
CA SER A 40 1.03 13.21 -5.11
C SER A 40 1.94 12.08 -4.62
N ASN A 41 1.41 11.17 -3.77
CA ASN A 41 2.15 10.02 -3.24
C ASN A 41 1.54 8.73 -3.81
N VAL A 42 2.16 8.18 -4.86
CA VAL A 42 1.69 6.97 -5.55
C VAL A 42 2.75 5.88 -5.44
N SER A 43 2.38 4.76 -4.81
CA SER A 43 3.20 3.54 -4.78
C SER A 43 2.58 2.50 -5.71
N LEU A 44 3.20 2.26 -6.87
CA LEU A 44 2.71 1.31 -7.87
C LEU A 44 3.29 -0.08 -7.63
N ARG A 45 2.43 -1.10 -7.68
CA ARG A 45 2.88 -2.50 -7.73
C ARG A 45 2.04 -3.31 -8.71
N MET A 46 2.71 -3.83 -9.74
CA MET A 46 2.07 -4.50 -10.88
C MET A 46 1.69 -5.98 -10.61
N ALA A 47 2.25 -6.62 -9.58
CA ALA A 47 2.32 -8.09 -9.51
C ALA A 47 1.44 -8.78 -8.46
N SER A 48 0.70 -8.05 -7.62
CA SER A 48 -0.08 -8.65 -6.51
C SER A 48 -1.54 -8.21 -6.52
N PRO A 49 -2.50 -9.15 -6.40
CA PRO A 49 -3.92 -8.81 -6.30
C PRO A 49 -4.20 -7.88 -5.12
N LEU A 50 -5.09 -6.89 -5.31
CA LEU A 50 -5.54 -5.94 -4.27
C LEU A 50 -5.99 -6.63 -2.98
N LEU A 51 -6.67 -7.78 -3.11
CA LEU A 51 -7.14 -8.56 -1.97
C LEU A 51 -6.00 -9.01 -1.03
N ARG A 52 -4.78 -9.20 -1.57
CA ARG A 52 -3.62 -9.57 -0.78
C ARG A 52 -3.15 -8.42 0.11
N TYR A 53 -3.28 -7.18 -0.35
CA TYR A 53 -2.98 -5.99 0.45
C TYR A 53 -4.02 -5.77 1.54
N LEU A 54 -5.31 -5.94 1.25
CA LEU A 54 -6.37 -5.82 2.26
C LEU A 54 -6.19 -6.79 3.43
N LYS A 55 -5.84 -8.05 3.14
CA LYS A 55 -5.55 -9.05 4.19
C LYS A 55 -4.34 -8.67 5.04
N VAL A 56 -3.34 -8.06 4.41
CA VAL A 56 -2.11 -7.64 5.08
C VAL A 56 -2.34 -6.39 5.93
N LEU A 57 -3.04 -5.36 5.42
CA LEU A 57 -3.36 -4.13 6.15
C LEU A 57 -4.27 -4.38 7.36
N ARG A 58 -5.22 -5.33 7.26
CA ARG A 58 -6.07 -5.73 8.41
C ARG A 58 -5.30 -6.42 9.54
N SER A 59 -4.06 -6.83 9.30
CA SER A 59 -3.22 -7.49 10.31
C SER A 59 -2.35 -6.50 11.11
N PHE A 60 -2.42 -5.20 10.81
CA PHE A 60 -1.74 -4.13 11.54
C PHE A 60 -2.69 -3.42 12.50
#